data_AF-A0A950SHR2-F1
#
_entry.id   AF-A0A950SHR2-F1
#
_cell.length_a   1.000
_cell.length_b   1.000
_cell.length_c   1.000
_cell.angle_alpha   90.00
_cell.angle_beta   90.00
_cell.angle_gamma   90.00
#
_symmetry.space_group_name_H-M   'P 1'
#
loop_
_entity.id
_entity.type
_entity.pdbx_description
1 polymer ?
#
loop_
_entity_poly.entity_id
_entity_poly.type
_entity_poly.pdbx_seq_one_letter_code
_entity_poly.pdbx_strand_id
1 'polypeptide(L)'
;MNAERTRAYRRVMHTLSEAGPSKLLDEEQDRLRHAADTLLFSQRVLDDDDSQAALADTERLCRWLVDSGRWQEVTAMRLADDVAECGPEQPGELRAA
;
A
#
# COMPACT_ATOMS: atom_id res chain seq x y z
N MET A 1 -8.99 14.14 -0.25
CA MET A 1 -7.55 13.97 0.03
C MET A 1 -7.17 14.82 1.24
N ASN A 2 -6.49 14.26 2.25
CA ASN A 2 -6.11 14.95 3.48
C ASN A 2 -4.58 14.85 3.73
N ALA A 3 -4.09 15.50 4.79
CA ALA A 3 -2.67 15.54 5.12
C ALA A 3 -2.10 14.17 5.52
N GLU A 4 -2.88 13.31 6.16
CA GLU A 4 -2.47 11.98 6.60
C GLU A 4 -2.27 11.05 5.41
N ARG A 5 -3.22 11.02 4.47
CA ARG A 5 -3.12 10.27 3.21
C ARG A 5 -1.91 10.69 2.38
N THR A 6 -1.63 11.99 2.35
CA THR A 6 -0.44 12.52 1.65
C THR A 6 0.85 12.09 2.34
N ARG A 7 0.87 11.96 3.67
CA ARG A 7 2.05 11.47 4.41
C ARG A 7 2.24 9.97 4.19
N ALA A 8 1.17 9.19 4.23
CA ALA A 8 1.19 7.76 3.93
C ALA A 8 1.76 7.51 2.53
N TYR A 9 1.26 8.22 1.53
CA TYR A 9 1.76 8.17 0.16
C TYR A 9 3.27 8.46 0.06
N ARG A 10 3.76 9.47 0.79
CA ARG A 10 5.21 9.76 0.83
C ARG A 10 6.02 8.63 1.45
N ARG A 11 5.50 7.94 2.47
CA ARG A 11 6.18 6.78 3.07
C ARG A 11 6.24 5.59 2.11
N VAL A 12 5.16 5.34 1.36
CA VAL A 12 5.14 4.36 0.27
C VAL A 12 6.24 4.69 -0.74
N MET A 13 6.21 5.90 -1.31
CA MET A 13 7.16 6.30 -2.36
C MET A 13 8.61 6.25 -1.88
N HIS A 14 8.87 6.61 -0.62
CA HIS A 14 10.18 6.46 -0.01
C HIS A 14 10.61 5.00 0.13
N THR A 15 9.72 4.12 0.59
CA THR A 15 10.00 2.68 0.69
C THR A 15 10.33 2.08 -0.68
N LEU A 16 9.60 2.47 -1.73
CA LEU A 16 9.86 2.02 -3.10
C LEU A 16 11.22 2.51 -3.61
N SER A 17 11.59 3.77 -3.35
CA SER A 17 12.87 4.33 -3.81
C SER A 17 14.09 3.72 -3.10
N GLU A 18 13.94 3.33 -1.84
CA GLU A 18 15.01 2.69 -1.07
C GLU A 18 15.14 1.18 -1.37
N ALA A 19 14.11 0.57 -1.96
CA ALA A 19 14.13 -0.83 -2.35
C ALA A 19 15.03 -1.00 -3.59
N GLY A 20 16.18 -1.64 -3.39
CA GLY A 20 17.06 -2.00 -4.50
C GLY A 20 16.40 -3.00 -5.47
N PRO A 21 16.85 -3.06 -6.74
CA PRO A 21 16.21 -3.84 -7.81
C PRO A 21 16.23 -5.36 -7.56
N SER A 22 17.06 -5.86 -6.63
CA SER A 22 17.05 -7.26 -6.22
C SER A 22 15.95 -7.61 -5.22
N LYS A 23 15.42 -6.61 -4.51
CA LYS A 23 14.37 -6.78 -3.49
C LYS A 23 12.99 -6.45 -4.02
N LEU A 24 12.89 -5.51 -4.95
CA LEU A 24 11.63 -5.08 -5.54
C LEU A 24 11.86 -4.69 -7.00
N LEU A 25 11.30 -5.46 -7.92
CA LEU A 25 11.44 -5.26 -9.36
C LEU A 25 10.68 -4.01 -9.79
N ASP A 26 11.07 -3.43 -10.92
CA ASP A 26 10.45 -2.20 -11.43
C ASP A 26 8.93 -2.37 -11.66
N GLU A 27 8.50 -3.51 -12.22
CA GLU A 27 7.08 -3.82 -12.40
C GLU A 27 6.32 -3.93 -11.06
N GLU A 28 6.98 -4.43 -10.01
CA GLU A 28 6.40 -4.52 -8.67
C GLU A 28 6.30 -3.14 -8.01
N GLN A 29 7.29 -2.27 -8.22
CA GLN A 29 7.26 -0.88 -7.78
C GLN A 29 6.14 -0.10 -8.46
N ASP A 30 5.98 -0.26 -9.77
CA ASP A 30 4.93 0.40 -10.55
C ASP A 30 3.54 -0.05 -10.09
N ARG A 31 3.38 -1.35 -9.81
CA ARG A 31 2.14 -1.92 -9.25
C ARG A 31 1.79 -1.33 -7.88
N LEU A 32 2.76 -1.21 -6.98
CA LEU A 32 2.55 -0.61 -5.65
C LEU A 32 2.26 0.90 -5.73
N ARG A 33 2.93 1.61 -6.64
CA ARG A 33 2.66 3.03 -6.89
C ARG A 33 1.24 3.23 -7.41
N HIS A 34 0.82 2.41 -8.37
CA HIS A 34 -0.53 2.45 -8.90
C HIS A 34 -1.58 2.20 -7.81
N ALA A 35 -1.37 1.20 -6.95
CA ALA A 35 -2.26 0.95 -5.82
C ALA A 35 -2.36 2.15 -4.87
N ALA A 36 -1.22 2.76 -4.51
CA ALA A 36 -1.20 3.95 -3.66
C ALA A 36 -1.88 5.16 -4.31
N ASP A 37 -1.69 5.38 -5.61
CA ASP A 37 -2.37 6.44 -6.38
C ASP A 37 -3.89 6.22 -6.39
N THR A 38 -4.34 5.01 -6.73
CA THR A 38 -5.76 4.62 -6.73
C THR A 38 -6.40 4.92 -5.38
N LEU A 39 -5.76 4.50 -4.28
CA LEU A 39 -6.24 4.77 -2.93
C LEU A 39 -6.19 6.26 -2.58
N LEU A 40 -5.15 7.00 -2.99
CA LEU A 40 -5.01 8.45 -2.73
C LEU A 40 -6.10 9.28 -3.41
N PHE A 41 -6.59 8.84 -4.57
CA PHE A 41 -7.66 9.52 -5.31
C PHE A 41 -9.06 8.98 -5.00
N SER A 42 -9.17 7.83 -4.36
CA SER A 42 -10.47 7.28 -3.95
C SER A 42 -11.18 8.15 -2.91
N GLN A 43 -12.50 8.17 -3.00
CA GLN A 43 -13.39 8.88 -2.07
C GLN A 43 -13.97 7.95 -0.99
N ARG A 44 -14.19 6.66 -1.30
CA ARG A 44 -14.71 5.63 -0.39
C ARG A 44 -14.19 4.25 -0.83
N VAL A 45 -13.37 3.57 -0.01
CA VAL A 45 -12.80 2.25 -0.37
C VAL A 45 -13.87 1.15 -0.45
N LEU A 46 -14.86 1.17 0.44
CA LEU A 46 -15.86 0.10 0.54
C LEU A 46 -16.83 0.04 -0.65
N ASP A 47 -16.95 1.14 -1.41
CA ASP A 47 -17.86 1.25 -2.55
C ASP A 47 -17.09 1.38 -3.88
N ASP A 48 -15.76 1.21 -3.84
CA ASP A 48 -14.86 1.40 -4.97
C ASP A 48 -14.06 0.11 -5.23
N ASP A 49 -14.52 -0.64 -6.23
CA ASP A 49 -13.95 -1.94 -6.62
C ASP A 49 -12.46 -1.82 -6.95
N ASP A 50 -12.03 -0.70 -7.55
CA ASP A 50 -10.63 -0.47 -7.90
C ASP A 50 -9.75 -0.31 -6.64
N SER A 51 -10.27 0.36 -5.60
CA SER A 51 -9.58 0.48 -4.32
C SER A 51 -9.46 -0.86 -3.59
N GLN A 52 -10.52 -1.67 -3.62
CA GLN A 52 -10.48 -3.01 -3.01
C GLN A 52 -9.52 -3.93 -3.76
N ALA A 53 -9.56 -3.90 -5.09
CA ALA A 53 -8.63 -4.65 -5.92
C ALA A 53 -7.18 -4.23 -5.62
N ALA A 54 -6.89 -2.93 -5.56
CA ALA A 54 -5.56 -2.40 -5.25
C ALA A 54 -5.02 -2.86 -3.87
N LEU A 55 -5.88 -2.92 -2.84
CA LEU A 55 -5.51 -3.42 -1.51
C LEU A 55 -5.19 -4.92 -1.54
N ALA A 56 -6.11 -5.73 -2.09
CA ALA A 56 -5.92 -7.17 -2.18
C ALA A 56 -4.69 -7.55 -3.00
N ASP A 57 -4.41 -6.76 -4.02
CA ASP A 57 -3.26 -6.88 -4.91
C ASP A 57 -1.94 -6.56 -4.18
N THR A 58 -1.92 -5.45 -3.43
CA THR A 58 -0.79 -5.04 -2.57
C THR A 58 -0.47 -6.11 -1.53
N GLU A 59 -1.48 -6.62 -0.83
CA GLU A 59 -1.27 -7.67 0.17
C GLU A 59 -0.71 -8.96 -0.45
N ARG A 60 -1.21 -9.34 -1.63
CA ARG A 60 -0.74 -10.54 -2.33
C ARG A 60 0.72 -10.41 -2.73
N LEU A 61 1.11 -9.25 -3.25
CA LEU A 61 2.49 -8.96 -3.59
C LEU A 61 3.39 -8.96 -2.35
N CYS A 62 2.96 -8.30 -1.26
CA CYS A 62 3.69 -8.28 0.01
C CYS A 62 3.93 -9.68 0.57
N ARG A 63 2.90 -10.55 0.57
CA ARG A 63 3.04 -11.95 0.97
C ARG A 63 4.04 -12.69 0.08
N TRP A 64 3.93 -12.53 -1.24
CA TRP A 64 4.85 -13.19 -2.17
C TRP A 64 6.31 -12.74 -2.00
N LEU A 65 6.55 -11.46 -1.71
CA LEU A 65 7.89 -10.93 -1.43
C LEU A 65 8.51 -11.54 -0.16
N VAL A 66 7.69 -11.83 0.85
CA VAL A 66 8.11 -12.53 2.07
C VAL A 66 8.37 -14.00 1.79
N ASP A 67 7.46 -14.69 1.12
CA ASP A 67 7.57 -16.12 0.79
C ASP A 67 8.79 -16.41 -0.10
N SER A 68 9.13 -15.49 -1.00
CA SER A 68 10.33 -15.56 -1.84
C SER A 68 11.63 -15.24 -1.09
N GLY A 69 11.55 -14.81 0.17
CA GLY A 69 12.70 -14.43 0.99
C GLY A 69 13.35 -13.10 0.62
N ARG A 70 12.75 -12.35 -0.32
CA ARG A 70 13.27 -11.03 -0.73
C ARG A 70 13.02 -9.97 0.34
N TRP A 71 11.90 -10.10 1.06
CA TRP A 71 11.49 -9.17 2.11
C TRP A 71 11.32 -9.86 3.46
N GLN A 72 11.49 -9.07 4.53
CA GLN A 72 11.08 -9.48 5.86
C GLN A 72 9.61 -9.15 6.06
N GLU A 73 8.89 -9.98 6.83
CA GLU A 73 7.47 -9.81 7.11
C GLU A 73 7.14 -8.41 7.65
N VAL A 74 7.96 -7.92 8.59
CA VAL A 74 7.80 -6.56 9.15
C VAL A 74 7.88 -5.45 8.11
N THR A 75 8.72 -5.59 7.07
CA THR A 75 8.84 -4.60 5.99
C THR A 75 7.61 -4.65 5.09
N ALA A 76 7.14 -5.86 4.77
CA ALA A 76 5.98 -6.08 3.92
C ALA A 76 4.69 -5.57 4.58
N MET A 77 4.48 -5.86 5.87
CA MET A 77 3.34 -5.37 6.63
C MET A 77 3.31 -3.84 6.71
N ARG A 78 4.46 -3.21 7.04
CA ARG A 78 4.54 -1.74 7.09
C ARG A 78 4.19 -1.09 5.75
N LEU A 79 4.65 -1.66 4.64
CA LEU A 79 4.30 -1.14 3.33
C LEU A 79 2.80 -1.33 3.02
N ALA A 80 2.23 -2.48 3.34
CA ALA A 80 0.80 -2.73 3.15
C ALA A 80 -0.06 -1.74 3.97
N ASP A 81 0.32 -1.48 5.23
CA ASP A 81 -0.32 -0.49 6.09
C ASP A 81 -0.19 0.93 5.50
N ASP A 82 1.02 1.31 5.06
CA ASP A 82 1.26 2.62 4.43
C ASP A 82 0.43 2.80 3.14
N VAL A 83 0.27 1.75 2.33
CA VAL A 83 -0.60 1.77 1.14
C VAL A 83 -2.07 1.91 1.57
N ALA A 84 -2.53 1.14 2.56
CA ALA A 84 -3.90 1.22 3.05
C ALA A 84 -4.26 2.62 3.60
N GLU A 85 -3.33 3.26 4.31
CA GLU A 85 -3.47 4.63 4.82
C GLU A 85 -3.51 5.71 3.71
N CYS A 86 -3.18 5.38 2.47
CA CYS A 86 -3.41 6.28 1.34
C CYS A 86 -4.92 6.45 1.04
N GLY A 87 -5.73 5.46 1.43
CA GLY A 87 -7.18 5.45 1.26
C GLY A 87 -7.91 6.45 2.16
N PRO A 88 -9.17 6.81 1.85
CA PRO A 88 -10.02 7.51 2.80
C PRO A 88 -10.17 6.69 4.10
N GLU A 89 -10.18 7.38 5.24
CA GLU A 89 -10.50 6.74 6.52
C GLU A 89 -11.84 6.02 6.41
N GLN A 90 -11.89 4.75 6.81
CA GLN A 90 -13.17 4.08 6.91
C GLN A 90 -14.00 4.78 7.99
N PRO A 91 -15.23 5.23 7.67
CA PRO A 91 -16.07 5.86 8.68
C PRO A 91 -16.48 4.81 9.73
N GLY A 92 -15.78 4.79 10.86
CA GLY A 92 -16.36 4.36 12.14
C GLY A 92 -15.95 3.03 12.77
N GLU A 93 -15.04 2.22 12.22
CA GLU A 93 -14.71 0.91 12.84
C GLU A 93 -13.21 0.55 12.82
N LEU A 94 -12.28 1.46 13.18
CA LEU A 94 -10.98 1.03 13.74
C LEU A 94 -10.25 2.12 14.53
N ARG A 95 -10.94 2.71 15.51
CA ARG A 95 -10.28 3.42 16.64
C ARG A 95 -10.70 2.90 18.02
N ALA A 96 -11.34 1.73 18.09
CA ALA A 96 -11.67 1.07 19.34
C ALA A 96 -11.69 -0.46 19.17
N ALA A 97 -10.58 -1.12 19.51
CA ALA A 97 -10.49 -2.43 20.16
C ALA A 97 -9.03 -2.69 20.56
#